data_AF-A0A7Y3TYM4-F1
#
_entry.id   AF-A0A7Y3TYM4-F1
#
_cell.length_a   1.000
_cell.length_b   1.000
_cell.length_c   1.000
_cell.angle_alpha   90.00
_cell.angle_beta   90.00
_cell.angle_gamma   90.00
#
_symmetry.space_group_name_H-M   'P 1'
#
loop_
_entity.id
_entity.type
_entity.pdbx_description
1 polymer ?
#
loop_
_entity_poly.entity_id
_entity_poly.type
_entity_poly.pdbx_seq_one_letter_code
_entity_poly.pdbx_strand_id
1 'polypeptide(L)'
;MQSLRGFSRENAETQQLLERYREISEELEEKVKERTQALEEANQQLQELSRTDGLTGLANRRYFEEILAREWLTAQRNDLSLTVIMLDVDYFKAFNDRYGHQVGDQGLREVALVLKQHARRGNDIAARYGGEEFIIILQDSDQASGAAIAERIRYSLEALDIAHEGSPIKKVTASFGVAAGKPSEGFNSAFELVKKQMTPSTKPSRRVETV
;
A
#
# COMPACT_ATOMS: atom_id res chain seq x y z
N MET A 1 -12.46 33.56 -69.08
CA MET A 1 -12.54 32.09 -68.89
C MET A 1 -11.30 31.42 -68.29
N GLN A 2 -10.13 32.07 -68.19
CA GLN A 2 -8.93 31.48 -67.54
C GLN A 2 -9.00 31.43 -66.00
N SER A 3 -9.76 32.33 -65.35
CA SER A 3 -9.83 32.45 -63.89
C SER A 3 -10.61 31.33 -63.17
N LEU A 4 -11.68 30.77 -63.76
CA LEU A 4 -12.45 29.67 -63.15
C LEU A 4 -11.70 28.32 -63.11
N ARG A 5 -10.77 28.10 -64.06
CA ARG A 5 -9.99 26.85 -64.13
C ARG A 5 -8.87 26.80 -63.07
N GLY A 6 -8.28 27.94 -62.72
CA GLY A 6 -7.29 28.04 -61.63
C GLY A 6 -7.94 27.78 -60.27
N PHE A 7 -9.08 28.42 -60.00
CA PHE A 7 -9.83 28.27 -58.76
C PHE A 7 -10.33 26.83 -58.54
N SER A 8 -10.81 26.14 -59.59
CA SER A 8 -11.22 24.73 -59.48
C SER A 8 -10.04 23.79 -59.18
N ARG A 9 -8.84 24.10 -59.68
CA ARG A 9 -7.64 23.29 -59.46
C ARG A 9 -7.10 23.47 -58.04
N GLU A 10 -7.08 24.70 -57.55
CA GLU A 10 -6.67 25.04 -56.18
C GLU A 10 -7.64 24.47 -55.12
N ASN A 11 -8.94 24.46 -55.40
CA ASN A 11 -9.93 23.77 -54.56
C ASN A 11 -9.73 22.25 -54.54
N ALA A 12 -9.40 21.64 -55.69
CA ALA A 12 -9.15 20.20 -55.78
C ALA A 12 -7.86 19.80 -55.03
N GLU A 13 -6.80 20.60 -55.12
CA GLU A 13 -5.55 20.39 -54.36
C GLU A 13 -5.77 20.55 -52.85
N THR A 14 -6.57 21.54 -52.44
CA THR A 14 -6.95 21.72 -51.03
C THR A 14 -7.78 20.54 -50.52
N GLN A 15 -8.73 20.03 -51.31
CA GLN A 15 -9.52 18.85 -50.95
C GLN A 15 -8.64 17.61 -50.79
N GLN A 16 -7.71 17.35 -51.72
CA GLN A 16 -6.76 16.25 -51.60
C GLN A 16 -5.87 16.36 -50.36
N LEU A 17 -5.42 17.57 -50.02
CA LEU A 17 -4.60 17.79 -48.82
C LEU A 17 -5.37 17.52 -47.53
N LEU A 18 -6.63 17.98 -47.45
CA LEU A 18 -7.50 17.74 -46.30
C LEU A 18 -7.81 16.25 -46.12
N GLU A 19 -8.06 15.54 -47.22
CA GLU A 19 -8.30 14.11 -47.19
C GLU A 19 -7.07 13.34 -46.71
N ARG A 20 -5.88 13.70 -47.22
CA ARG A 20 -4.61 13.15 -46.76
C ARG A 20 -4.31 13.49 -45.30
N TYR A 21 -4.64 14.70 -44.84
CA TYR A 21 -4.48 15.09 -43.44
C TYR A 21 -5.40 14.27 -42.53
N ARG A 22 -6.64 14.02 -42.97
CA ARG A 22 -7.60 13.19 -42.25
C ARG A 22 -7.12 11.74 -42.13
N GLU A 23 -6.69 11.14 -43.22
CA GLU A 23 -6.12 9.78 -43.23
C GLU A 23 -4.93 9.65 -42.26
N ILE A 24 -4.00 10.61 -42.29
CA ILE A 24 -2.84 10.62 -41.38
C ILE A 24 -3.29 10.82 -39.93
N SER A 25 -4.27 11.67 -39.68
CA SER A 25 -4.80 11.90 -38.32
C SER A 25 -5.43 10.64 -37.76
N GLU A 26 -6.24 9.93 -38.56
CA GLU A 26 -6.88 8.67 -38.18
C GLU A 26 -5.84 7.58 -37.91
N GLU A 27 -4.84 7.41 -38.77
CA GLU A 27 -3.74 6.45 -38.57
C GLU A 27 -2.92 6.78 -37.30
N LEU A 28 -2.67 8.07 -37.05
CA LEU A 28 -1.95 8.51 -35.87
C LEU A 28 -2.77 8.26 -34.59
N GLU A 29 -4.07 8.53 -34.61
CA GLU A 29 -4.97 8.25 -33.49
C GLU A 29 -5.02 6.76 -33.16
N GLU A 30 -5.10 5.88 -34.16
CA GLU A 30 -5.02 4.42 -33.95
C GLU A 30 -3.68 4.01 -33.33
N LYS A 31 -2.56 4.49 -33.88
CA LYS A 31 -1.23 4.19 -33.32
C LYS A 31 -1.07 4.70 -31.90
N VAL A 32 -1.56 5.90 -31.59
CA VAL A 32 -1.52 6.45 -30.23
C VAL A 32 -2.33 5.57 -29.29
N LYS A 33 -3.52 5.14 -29.70
CA LYS A 33 -4.37 4.24 -28.90
C LYS A 33 -3.71 2.90 -28.63
N GLU A 34 -3.17 2.23 -29.65
CA GLU A 34 -2.46 0.96 -29.51
C GLU A 34 -1.26 1.08 -28.56
N ARG A 35 -0.46 2.14 -28.72
CA ARG A 35 0.71 2.37 -27.86
C ARG A 35 0.32 2.70 -26.43
N THR A 36 -0.77 3.42 -26.23
CA THR A 36 -1.30 3.74 -24.90
C THR A 36 -1.76 2.46 -24.19
N GLN A 37 -2.51 1.61 -24.89
CA GLN A 37 -2.96 0.31 -24.38
C GLN A 37 -1.78 -0.59 -23.98
N ALA A 38 -0.79 -0.75 -24.87
CA ALA A 38 0.39 -1.58 -24.58
C ALA A 38 1.22 -1.02 -23.41
N LEU A 39 1.28 0.32 -23.27
CA LEU A 39 1.97 0.96 -22.16
C LEU A 39 1.23 0.76 -20.84
N GLU A 40 -0.11 0.82 -20.85
CA GLU A 40 -0.94 0.52 -19.67
C GLU A 40 -0.78 -0.93 -19.22
N GLU A 41 -0.80 -1.88 -20.15
CA GLU A 41 -0.58 -3.30 -19.85
C GLU A 41 0.82 -3.57 -19.28
N ALA A 42 1.86 -2.98 -19.89
CA ALA A 42 3.22 -3.09 -19.38
C ALA A 42 3.37 -2.44 -17.98
N ASN A 43 2.73 -1.29 -17.75
CA ASN A 43 2.72 -0.64 -16.44
C ASN A 43 2.01 -1.50 -15.39
N GLN A 44 0.88 -2.12 -15.73
CA GLN A 44 0.19 -3.03 -14.82
C GLN A 44 1.10 -4.20 -14.46
N GLN A 45 1.71 -4.86 -15.44
CA GLN A 45 2.64 -5.98 -15.18
C GLN A 45 3.82 -5.56 -14.30
N LEU A 46 4.42 -4.39 -14.55
CA LEU A 46 5.48 -3.84 -13.70
C LEU A 46 4.98 -3.55 -12.28
N GLN A 47 3.76 -3.03 -12.14
CA GLN A 47 3.15 -2.80 -10.83
C GLN A 47 2.90 -4.12 -10.09
N GLU A 48 2.47 -5.18 -10.78
CA GLU A 48 2.28 -6.51 -10.20
C GLU A 48 3.59 -7.13 -9.73
N LEU A 49 4.66 -6.98 -10.52
CA LEU A 49 6.02 -7.39 -10.13
C LEU A 49 6.55 -6.58 -8.94
N SER A 50 6.03 -5.37 -8.73
CA SER A 50 6.40 -4.45 -7.66
C SER A 50 5.32 -4.40 -6.56
N ARG A 51 4.85 -5.56 -6.10
CA ARG A 51 3.90 -5.66 -4.96
C ARG A 51 4.56 -5.86 -3.61
N THR A 52 5.85 -6.22 -3.59
CA THR A 52 6.60 -6.53 -2.37
C THR A 52 7.56 -5.42 -1.98
N ASP A 53 7.81 -5.27 -0.68
CA ASP A 53 8.89 -4.46 -0.14
C ASP A 53 10.23 -5.21 -0.28
N GLY A 54 11.23 -4.56 -0.87
CA GLY A 54 12.51 -5.19 -1.19
C GLY A 54 13.38 -5.54 0.02
N LEU A 55 13.16 -4.89 1.18
CA LEU A 55 13.92 -5.18 2.39
C LEU A 55 13.34 -6.36 3.16
N THR A 56 12.02 -6.37 3.33
CA THR A 56 11.30 -7.26 4.25
C THR A 56 10.61 -8.44 3.56
N GLY A 57 10.36 -8.32 2.25
CA GLY A 57 9.61 -9.31 1.48
C GLY A 57 8.10 -9.36 1.81
N LEU A 58 7.61 -8.45 2.64
CA LEU A 58 6.17 -8.24 2.86
C LEU A 58 5.53 -7.52 1.67
N ALA A 59 4.20 -7.39 1.68
CA ALA A 59 3.54 -6.47 0.77
C ALA A 59 4.07 -5.04 0.98
N ASN A 60 4.16 -4.26 -0.08
CA ASN A 60 4.44 -2.83 0.06
C ASN A 60 3.14 -2.04 0.31
N ARG A 61 3.30 -0.78 0.72
CA ARG A 61 2.19 0.13 0.96
C ARG A 61 1.18 0.21 -0.18
N ARG A 62 1.64 0.32 -1.43
CA ARG A 62 0.75 0.43 -2.59
C ARG A 62 -0.13 -0.80 -2.74
N TYR A 63 0.47 -1.99 -2.67
CA TYR A 63 -0.28 -3.24 -2.75
C TYR A 63 -1.25 -3.42 -1.57
N PHE A 64 -0.84 -2.98 -0.37
CA PHE A 64 -1.73 -2.96 0.78
C PHE A 64 -2.98 -2.10 0.56
N GLU A 65 -2.82 -0.87 0.07
CA GLU A 65 -3.94 0.06 -0.18
C GLU A 65 -4.91 -0.52 -1.24
N GLU A 66 -4.37 -1.13 -2.31
CA GLU A 66 -5.14 -1.83 -3.34
C GLU A 66 -5.99 -2.97 -2.74
N ILE A 67 -5.37 -3.83 -1.92
CA ILE A 67 -6.10 -4.94 -1.31
C ILE A 67 -7.10 -4.45 -0.25
N LEU A 68 -6.75 -3.45 0.56
CA LEU A 68 -7.69 -2.87 1.52
C LEU A 68 -8.98 -2.43 0.83
N ALA A 69 -8.88 -1.71 -0.28
CA ALA A 69 -10.03 -1.26 -1.05
C ALA A 69 -10.87 -2.44 -1.58
N ARG A 70 -10.21 -3.50 -2.08
CA ARG A 70 -10.89 -4.71 -2.58
C ARG A 70 -11.62 -5.46 -1.47
N GLU A 71 -10.97 -5.65 -0.34
CA GLU A 71 -11.51 -6.41 0.79
C GLU A 71 -12.60 -5.62 1.50
N TRP A 72 -12.49 -4.29 1.55
CA TRP A 72 -13.56 -3.41 2.02
C TRP A 72 -14.88 -3.66 1.29
N LEU A 73 -14.85 -3.66 -0.04
CA LEU A 73 -16.03 -3.94 -0.87
C LEU A 73 -16.54 -5.38 -0.68
N THR A 74 -15.63 -6.34 -0.48
CA THR A 74 -15.99 -7.75 -0.26
C THR A 74 -16.65 -7.95 1.10
N ALA A 75 -16.11 -7.35 2.16
CA ALA A 75 -16.68 -7.37 3.49
C ALA A 75 -18.05 -6.67 3.54
N GLN A 76 -18.22 -5.56 2.81
CA GLN A 76 -19.51 -4.89 2.68
C GLN A 76 -20.58 -5.80 2.08
N ARG A 77 -20.26 -6.50 0.97
CA ARG A 77 -21.21 -7.39 0.29
C ARG A 77 -21.60 -8.60 1.13
N ASN A 78 -20.69 -9.07 1.98
CA ASN A 78 -20.85 -10.30 2.76
C ASN A 78 -21.24 -10.04 4.23
N ASP A 79 -21.46 -8.78 4.63
CA ASP A 79 -21.69 -8.36 6.02
C ASP A 79 -20.61 -8.86 7.01
N LEU A 80 -19.36 -8.86 6.55
CA LEU A 80 -18.19 -9.26 7.34
C LEU A 80 -17.51 -8.05 7.97
N SER A 81 -16.85 -8.29 9.11
CA SER A 81 -15.99 -7.29 9.75
C SER A 81 -14.57 -7.36 9.18
N LEU A 82 -13.95 -6.19 9.03
CA LEU A 82 -12.52 -6.06 8.76
C LEU A 82 -11.82 -5.47 9.97
N THR A 83 -10.63 -5.99 10.26
CA THR A 83 -9.74 -5.42 11.26
C THR A 83 -8.43 -5.00 10.61
N VAL A 84 -7.94 -3.83 10.99
CA VAL A 84 -6.63 -3.31 10.61
C VAL A 84 -5.80 -3.16 11.88
N ILE A 85 -4.56 -3.67 11.84
CA ILE A 85 -3.57 -3.50 12.89
C ILE A 85 -2.41 -2.74 12.27
N MET A 86 -2.05 -1.57 12.81
CA MET A 86 -0.83 -0.89 12.42
C MET A 86 0.15 -0.84 13.59
N LEU A 87 1.42 -0.96 13.24
CA LEU A 87 2.55 -1.12 14.15
C LEU A 87 3.65 -0.13 13.77
N ASP A 88 4.26 0.48 14.77
CA ASP A 88 5.48 1.30 14.66
C ASP A 88 6.56 0.75 15.61
N VAL A 89 7.80 0.59 15.12
CA VAL A 89 8.91 0.08 15.95
C VAL A 89 9.42 1.19 16.87
N ASP A 90 9.34 0.96 18.18
CA ASP A 90 9.62 1.99 19.18
C ASP A 90 11.10 2.41 19.15
N TYR A 91 11.34 3.73 19.17
CA TYR A 91 12.68 4.33 19.21
C TYR A 91 13.60 3.93 18.05
N PHE A 92 13.05 3.54 16.90
CA PHE A 92 13.84 2.98 15.79
C PHE A 92 14.91 3.93 15.24
N LYS A 93 14.65 5.25 15.21
CA LYS A 93 15.70 6.24 14.89
C LYS A 93 16.90 6.14 15.84
N ALA A 94 16.67 6.06 17.16
CA ALA A 94 17.74 5.92 18.14
C ALA A 94 18.46 4.55 18.04
N PHE A 95 17.75 3.52 17.60
CA PHE A 95 18.35 2.22 17.25
C PHE A 95 19.34 2.37 16.09
N ASN A 96 18.90 2.99 14.99
CA ASN A 96 19.73 3.23 13.80
C ASN A 96 20.94 4.12 14.11
N ASP A 97 20.75 5.21 14.85
CA ASP A 97 21.83 6.13 15.20
C ASP A 97 22.92 5.43 16.03
N ARG A 98 22.55 4.41 16.81
CA ARG A 98 23.48 3.66 17.67
C ARG A 98 24.13 2.47 16.97
N TYR A 99 23.36 1.66 16.25
CA TYR A 99 23.82 0.38 15.70
C TYR A 99 24.08 0.43 14.19
N GLY A 100 23.75 1.55 13.54
CA GLY A 100 23.86 1.73 12.10
C GLY A 100 22.69 1.15 11.33
N HIS A 101 22.44 1.72 10.14
CA HIS A 101 21.31 1.33 9.28
C HIS A 101 21.31 -0.14 8.87
N GLN A 102 22.48 -0.78 8.70
CA GLN A 102 22.55 -2.21 8.35
C GLN A 102 21.96 -3.11 9.44
N VAL A 103 22.19 -2.78 10.71
CA VAL A 103 21.62 -3.51 11.85
C VAL A 103 20.14 -3.17 11.99
N GLY A 104 19.76 -1.92 11.75
CA GLY A 104 18.35 -1.51 11.61
C GLY A 104 17.58 -2.33 10.60
N ASP A 105 18.13 -2.47 9.40
CA ASP A 105 17.57 -3.26 8.32
C ASP A 105 17.39 -4.73 8.71
N GLN A 106 18.33 -5.30 9.48
CA GLN A 106 18.18 -6.64 10.04
C GLN A 106 17.03 -6.70 11.05
N GLY A 107 16.94 -5.72 11.96
CA GLY A 107 15.83 -5.63 12.91
C GLY A 107 14.47 -5.58 12.20
N LEU A 108 14.35 -4.79 11.13
CA LEU A 108 13.12 -4.73 10.33
C LEU A 108 12.78 -6.05 9.62
N ARG A 109 13.80 -6.80 9.17
CA ARG A 109 13.59 -8.15 8.61
C ARG A 109 13.07 -9.12 9.67
N GLU A 110 13.61 -9.09 10.88
CA GLU A 110 13.12 -9.94 11.99
C GLU A 110 11.68 -9.59 12.38
N VAL A 111 11.36 -8.30 12.47
CA VAL A 111 9.98 -7.82 12.69
C VAL A 111 9.06 -8.37 11.59
N ALA A 112 9.46 -8.25 10.33
CA ALA A 112 8.68 -8.73 9.20
C ALA A 112 8.45 -10.25 9.22
N LEU A 113 9.45 -11.03 9.63
CA LEU A 113 9.32 -12.48 9.80
C LEU A 113 8.26 -12.82 10.85
N VAL A 114 8.26 -12.10 11.98
CA VAL A 114 7.23 -12.26 13.01
C VAL A 114 5.85 -11.93 12.46
N LEU A 115 5.67 -10.80 11.75
CA LEU A 115 4.37 -10.42 11.19
C LEU A 115 3.86 -11.46 10.18
N LYS A 116 4.73 -11.97 9.32
CA LYS A 116 4.41 -13.02 8.36
C LYS A 116 3.96 -14.32 9.04
N GLN A 117 4.50 -14.62 10.22
CA GLN A 117 4.07 -15.77 11.02
C GLN A 117 2.72 -15.56 11.71
N HIS A 118 2.20 -14.34 11.84
CA HIS A 118 0.89 -14.10 12.47
C HIS A 118 -0.22 -13.83 11.43
N ALA A 119 0.12 -13.30 10.26
CA ALA A 119 -0.78 -13.18 9.11
C ALA A 119 -0.91 -14.54 8.37
N ARG A 120 -1.60 -15.52 9.01
CA ARG A 120 -1.67 -16.91 8.52
C ARG A 120 -2.97 -17.30 7.84
N ARG A 121 -4.09 -16.58 8.03
CA ARG A 121 -5.33 -16.95 7.33
C ARG A 121 -5.13 -16.62 5.85
N GLY A 122 -5.76 -17.39 4.96
CA GLY A 122 -5.50 -17.34 3.51
C GLY A 122 -5.61 -15.95 2.86
N ASN A 123 -6.29 -15.02 3.53
CA ASN A 123 -6.47 -13.65 3.06
C ASN A 123 -5.93 -12.57 4.02
N ASP A 124 -5.23 -12.94 5.10
CA ASP A 124 -4.55 -11.96 5.95
C ASP A 124 -3.32 -11.44 5.21
N ILE A 125 -3.09 -10.13 5.27
CA ILE A 125 -1.95 -9.51 4.57
C ILE A 125 -1.18 -8.66 5.55
N ALA A 126 0.12 -8.92 5.65
CA ALA A 126 1.08 -8.06 6.31
C ALA A 126 1.87 -7.27 5.27
N ALA A 127 2.01 -5.96 5.51
CA ALA A 127 2.71 -5.04 4.64
C ALA A 127 3.64 -4.12 5.42
N ARG A 128 4.70 -3.65 4.76
CA ARG A 128 5.50 -2.53 5.25
C ARG A 128 4.88 -1.23 4.70
N TYR A 129 4.38 -0.41 5.60
CA TYR A 129 3.66 0.82 5.27
C TYR A 129 4.62 2.01 5.11
N GLY A 130 5.63 2.08 5.95
CA GLY A 130 6.62 3.16 6.01
C GLY A 130 8.02 2.65 6.36
N GLY A 131 8.90 3.56 6.79
CA GLY A 131 10.28 3.21 7.18
C GLY A 131 10.32 2.13 8.25
N GLU A 132 9.79 2.43 9.43
CA GLU A 132 9.62 1.49 10.56
C GLU A 132 8.17 1.06 10.80
N GLU A 133 7.24 1.49 9.96
CA GLU A 133 5.81 1.24 10.11
C GLU A 133 5.37 0.01 9.32
N PHE A 134 4.57 -0.84 9.96
CA PHE A 134 3.99 -2.04 9.39
C PHE A 134 2.49 -2.08 9.61
N ILE A 135 1.78 -2.79 8.74
CA ILE A 135 0.33 -2.89 8.81
C ILE A 135 -0.15 -4.29 8.45
N ILE A 136 -1.22 -4.74 9.09
CA ILE A 136 -1.89 -6.01 8.83
C ILE A 136 -3.38 -5.77 8.60
N ILE A 137 -3.94 -6.39 7.57
CA ILE A 137 -5.39 -6.56 7.42
C ILE A 137 -5.76 -7.99 7.83
N LEU A 138 -6.80 -8.09 8.64
CA LEU A 138 -7.43 -9.34 9.03
C LEU A 138 -8.88 -9.34 8.54
N GLN A 139 -9.25 -10.39 7.82
CA GLN A 139 -10.61 -10.58 7.35
C GLN A 139 -11.44 -11.38 8.34
N ASP A 140 -12.74 -11.10 8.36
CA ASP A 140 -13.68 -11.78 9.25
C ASP A 140 -13.17 -11.77 10.70
N SER A 141 -12.77 -10.57 11.13
CA SER A 141 -12.17 -10.31 12.44
C SER A 141 -12.84 -9.10 13.05
N ASP A 142 -13.18 -9.24 14.32
CA ASP A 142 -13.63 -8.15 15.18
C ASP A 142 -12.46 -7.53 15.96
N GLN A 143 -12.77 -6.48 16.73
CA GLN A 143 -11.78 -5.74 17.49
C GLN A 143 -11.05 -6.61 18.52
N ALA A 144 -11.76 -7.53 19.17
CA ALA A 144 -11.20 -8.43 20.18
C ALA A 144 -10.21 -9.43 19.56
N SER A 145 -10.57 -10.01 18.42
CA SER A 145 -9.70 -10.91 17.65
C SER A 145 -8.46 -10.18 17.12
N GLY A 146 -8.65 -8.95 16.64
CA GLY A 146 -7.57 -8.04 16.26
C GLY A 146 -6.58 -7.77 17.39
N ALA A 147 -7.10 -7.37 18.55
CA ALA A 147 -6.30 -7.09 19.73
C ALA A 147 -5.53 -8.32 20.22
N ALA A 148 -6.15 -9.51 20.18
CA ALA A 148 -5.50 -10.76 20.54
C ALA A 148 -4.33 -11.10 19.59
N ILE A 149 -4.48 -10.85 18.29
CA ILE A 149 -3.39 -11.02 17.32
C ILE A 149 -2.29 -9.98 17.54
N ALA A 150 -2.64 -8.71 17.77
CA ALA A 150 -1.68 -7.66 18.08
C ALA A 150 -0.86 -7.99 19.34
N GLU A 151 -1.49 -8.47 20.42
CA GLU A 151 -0.78 -8.91 21.63
C GLU A 151 0.15 -10.10 21.35
N ARG A 152 -0.27 -11.08 20.55
CA ARG A 152 0.59 -12.20 20.16
C ARG A 152 1.82 -11.75 19.38
N ILE A 153 1.65 -10.79 18.47
CA ILE A 153 2.76 -10.19 17.74
C ILE A 153 3.67 -9.46 18.72
N ARG A 154 3.12 -8.64 19.63
CA ARG A 154 3.88 -7.91 20.65
C ARG A 154 4.75 -8.85 21.50
N TYR A 155 4.18 -9.94 22.02
CA TYR A 155 4.94 -10.95 22.77
C TYR A 155 6.01 -11.63 21.92
N SER A 156 5.72 -11.91 20.64
CA SER A 156 6.67 -12.55 19.73
C SER A 156 7.86 -11.63 19.42
N LEU A 157 7.62 -10.33 19.23
CA LEU A 157 8.68 -9.34 19.04
C LEU A 157 9.54 -9.19 20.29
N GLU A 158 8.93 -9.11 21.47
CA GLU A 158 9.66 -9.05 22.75
C GLU A 158 10.52 -10.32 22.96
N ALA A 159 10.05 -11.48 22.51
CA ALA A 159 10.77 -12.75 22.62
C ALA A 159 11.97 -12.87 21.68
N LEU A 160 12.10 -12.02 20.65
CA LEU A 160 13.30 -11.96 19.81
C LEU A 160 14.54 -11.47 20.59
N ASP A 161 14.32 -10.80 21.72
CA ASP A 161 15.37 -10.31 22.62
C ASP A 161 16.45 -9.46 21.94
N ILE A 162 16.06 -8.69 20.91
CA ILE A 162 16.99 -7.83 20.17
C ILE A 162 17.37 -6.65 21.08
N ALA A 163 18.66 -6.56 21.43
CA ALA A 163 19.17 -5.52 22.29
C ALA A 163 19.00 -4.12 21.68
N HIS A 164 18.40 -3.20 22.43
CA HIS A 164 18.25 -1.80 22.07
C HIS A 164 18.54 -0.89 23.28
N GLU A 165 19.82 -0.69 23.60
CA GLU A 165 20.27 0.12 24.74
C GLU A 165 19.94 1.63 24.61
N GLY A 166 19.46 2.06 23.44
CA GLY A 166 18.94 3.41 23.21
C GLY A 166 17.48 3.59 23.63
N SER A 167 16.75 2.48 23.88
CA SER A 167 15.40 2.52 24.42
C SER A 167 15.42 2.43 25.95
N PRO A 168 14.42 2.98 26.65
CA PRO A 168 14.24 2.78 28.09
C PRO A 168 14.11 1.30 28.51
N ILE A 169 13.67 0.44 27.58
CA ILE A 169 13.38 -0.98 27.82
C ILE A 169 14.60 -1.86 27.49
N LYS A 170 15.64 -1.29 26.87
CA LYS A 170 16.85 -1.98 26.42
C LYS A 170 16.63 -3.08 25.38
N LYS A 171 15.43 -3.17 24.80
CA LYS A 171 15.05 -4.15 23.78
C LYS A 171 14.21 -3.49 22.71
N VAL A 172 14.23 -4.05 21.50
CA VAL A 172 13.31 -3.64 20.43
C VAL A 172 11.88 -3.98 20.86
N THR A 173 11.01 -2.98 20.84
CA THR A 173 9.58 -3.11 21.09
C THR A 173 8.81 -2.38 19.99
N ALA A 174 7.50 -2.53 19.99
CA ALA A 174 6.64 -1.82 19.05
C ALA A 174 5.32 -1.43 19.68
N SER A 175 4.75 -0.35 19.18
CA SER A 175 3.43 0.17 19.54
C SER A 175 2.40 -0.28 18.50
N PHE A 176 1.17 -0.58 18.93
CA PHE A 176 0.13 -1.18 18.09
C PHE A 176 -1.19 -0.41 18.18
N GLY A 177 -1.73 0.01 17.04
CA GLY A 177 -3.10 0.49 16.91
C GLY A 177 -3.97 -0.54 16.19
N VAL A 178 -5.14 -0.84 16.74
CA VAL A 178 -6.10 -1.80 16.20
C VAL A 178 -7.43 -1.09 15.97
N ALA A 179 -7.97 -1.15 14.75
CA ALA A 179 -9.35 -0.76 14.50
C ALA A 179 -10.10 -1.88 13.80
N ALA A 180 -11.34 -2.09 14.20
CA ALA A 180 -12.24 -3.02 13.53
C ALA A 180 -13.55 -2.34 13.18
N GLY A 181 -14.14 -2.74 12.06
CA GLY A 181 -15.42 -2.21 11.64
C GLY A 181 -16.06 -3.06 10.55
N LYS A 182 -17.40 -3.04 10.56
CA LYS A 182 -18.16 -3.45 9.39
C LYS A 182 -18.22 -2.29 8.40
N PRO A 183 -17.98 -2.52 7.11
CA PRO A 183 -18.18 -1.50 6.10
C PRO A 183 -19.64 -1.03 6.06
N SER A 184 -19.94 0.13 6.64
CA SER A 184 -21.24 0.80 6.52
C SER A 184 -21.08 2.17 5.87
N GLU A 185 -22.17 2.71 5.30
CA GLU A 185 -22.19 4.09 4.82
C GLU A 185 -21.77 5.03 5.97
N GLY A 186 -20.61 5.69 5.82
CA GLY A 186 -20.02 6.58 6.82
C GLY A 186 -18.72 6.09 7.48
N PHE A 187 -18.37 4.80 7.37
CA PHE A 187 -17.10 4.28 7.91
C PHE A 187 -15.97 4.44 6.88
N ASN A 188 -15.61 5.69 6.54
CA ASN A 188 -14.75 6.02 5.40
C ASN A 188 -13.28 5.57 5.49
N SER A 189 -12.89 4.83 6.52
CA SER A 189 -11.88 3.75 6.46
C SER A 189 -11.45 3.41 7.88
N ALA A 190 -11.51 2.13 8.24
CA ALA A 190 -10.85 1.65 9.45
C ALA A 190 -9.37 2.10 9.49
N PHE A 191 -8.75 2.23 8.32
CA PHE A 191 -7.40 2.76 8.15
C PHE A 191 -7.20 4.20 8.68
N GLU A 192 -8.09 5.15 8.38
CA GLU A 192 -7.99 6.52 8.90
C GLU A 192 -8.16 6.59 10.43
N LEU A 193 -8.94 5.67 11.02
CA LEU A 193 -9.08 5.58 12.49
C LEU A 193 -7.80 5.07 13.16
N VAL A 194 -7.19 4.02 12.62
CA VAL A 194 -5.89 3.52 13.10
C VAL A 194 -4.82 4.61 12.98
N LYS A 195 -4.77 5.29 11.84
CA LYS A 195 -3.79 6.37 11.59
C LYS A 195 -3.98 7.56 12.54
N LYS A 196 -5.21 7.90 12.93
CA LYS A 196 -5.48 8.97 13.92
C LYS A 196 -5.03 8.62 15.32
N GLN A 197 -5.02 7.33 15.69
CA GLN A 197 -4.47 6.90 16.98
C GLN A 197 -2.95 6.83 16.98
N MET A 198 -2.35 6.51 15.83
CA MET A 198 -0.90 6.54 15.64
C MET A 198 -0.39 7.96 15.34
N THR A 199 -0.52 8.86 16.32
CA THR A 199 0.22 10.13 16.28
C THR A 199 1.62 9.94 16.87
N PRO A 200 2.68 10.43 16.20
CA PRO A 200 4.04 10.19 16.64
C PRO A 200 4.37 11.13 17.80
N SER A 201 4.71 10.56 18.95
CA SER A 201 5.87 10.97 19.76
C SER A 201 5.73 10.49 21.20
N THR A 202 6.82 9.88 21.69
CA THR A 202 7.26 9.97 23.10
C THR A 202 6.39 9.36 24.20
N LYS A 203 5.46 8.44 23.93
CA LYS A 203 4.76 7.75 25.03
C LYS A 203 5.37 6.39 25.36
N PRO A 204 5.75 6.16 26.63
CA PRO A 204 6.24 4.87 27.08
C PRO A 204 5.02 3.98 27.29
N SER A 205 4.53 3.29 26.26
CA SER A 205 3.48 2.30 26.50
C SER A 205 3.42 1.24 25.40
N ARG A 206 3.92 0.07 25.79
CA ARG A 206 3.57 -1.27 25.30
C ARG A 206 2.05 -1.47 25.31
N ARG A 207 1.30 -0.79 24.44
CA ARG A 207 -0.15 -0.91 24.41
C ARG A 207 -0.60 -1.26 23.02
N VAL A 208 -1.40 -2.33 22.98
CA VAL A 208 -2.40 -2.52 21.95
C VAL A 208 -3.53 -1.55 22.29
N GLU A 209 -3.63 -0.48 21.52
CA GLU A 209 -4.74 0.47 21.60
C GLU A 209 -5.81 0.05 20.59
N THR A 210 -7.07 0.01 21.03
CA THR A 210 -8.20 -0.45 20.22
C THR A 210 -9.18 0.69 19.97
N VAL A 211 -9.63 0.86 18.71
CA VAL A 211 -10.67 1.83 18.26
C VAL A 211 -11.85 1.13 17.63
#